data_AF-A0A0J1D776-F1
#
_entry.id   AF-A0A0J1D776-F1
#
_cell.length_a   1.000
_cell.length_b   1.000
_cell.length_c   1.000
_cell.angle_alpha   90.00
_cell.angle_beta   90.00
_cell.angle_gamma   90.00
#
_symmetry.space_group_name_H-M   'P 1'
#
loop_
_entity.id
_entity.type
_entity.pdbx_description
1 polymer ?
#
loop_
_entity_poly.entity_id
_entity_poly.type
_entity_poly.pdbx_seq_one_letter_code
_entity_poly.pdbx_strand_id
1 'polypeptide(L)'
;MNAMDTNFAADRARPFIVGIGGTTRPGSSTESALRTALRFAEEMGARTQLFGGEALSTLDVYSPEQRERSPAQQAIVEAVRQADAVIFASPGYHGGVSGLVKNAIDLLEDTRGDERVYLDGMPVGCIVTAAGWQGCNTTLGALRSIVHALRGWPTPLGVTLNTAGVKLFDAQGACLDAQVEASLRLLAEQVVKPAAAFARSHKQSEVSV
;
A
#
# COMPACT_ATOMS: atom_id res chain seq x y z
N MET A 1 -20.32 20.43 -22.06
CA MET A 1 -19.56 19.74 -21.00
C MET A 1 -19.29 20.74 -19.91
N ASN A 2 -19.76 20.50 -18.69
CA ASN A 2 -19.70 21.49 -17.61
C ASN A 2 -18.37 21.39 -16.85
N ALA A 3 -17.94 22.46 -16.18
CA ALA A 3 -16.64 22.52 -15.48
C ALA A 3 -16.51 21.44 -14.37
N MET A 4 -17.63 21.00 -13.78
CA MET A 4 -17.66 19.87 -12.84
C MET A 4 -17.38 18.53 -13.53
N ASP A 5 -17.97 18.28 -14.70
CA ASP A 5 -17.76 17.03 -15.46
C ASP A 5 -16.30 16.89 -15.91
N THR A 6 -15.67 18.00 -16.29
CA THR A 6 -14.24 18.03 -16.65
C THR A 6 -13.34 17.77 -15.46
N ASN A 7 -13.72 18.20 -14.24
CA ASN A 7 -12.93 17.97 -13.04
C ASN A 7 -13.02 16.51 -12.58
N PHE A 8 -14.21 15.89 -12.65
CA PHE A 8 -14.39 14.46 -12.35
C PHE A 8 -13.67 13.55 -13.36
N ALA A 9 -13.67 13.91 -14.65
CA ALA A 9 -12.95 13.16 -15.68
C ALA A 9 -11.42 13.29 -15.55
N ALA A 10 -10.91 14.48 -15.19
CA ALA A 10 -9.49 14.71 -14.92
C ALA A 10 -9.00 13.99 -13.64
N ASP A 11 -9.85 13.91 -12.61
CA ASP A 11 -9.55 13.22 -11.35
C ASP A 11 -9.47 11.69 -11.53
N ARG A 12 -10.28 11.12 -12.44
CA ARG A 12 -10.21 9.71 -12.87
C ARG A 12 -9.04 9.38 -13.80
N ALA A 13 -8.32 10.38 -14.33
CA ALA A 13 -7.13 10.16 -15.16
C ALA A 13 -5.85 9.99 -14.34
N ARG A 14 -5.89 10.35 -13.05
CA ARG A 14 -4.75 10.25 -12.12
C ARG A 14 -4.80 8.91 -11.38
N PRO A 15 -3.75 8.08 -11.45
CA PRO A 15 -3.71 6.83 -10.69
C PRO A 15 -3.96 7.07 -9.20
N PHE A 16 -4.84 6.28 -8.59
CA PHE A 16 -5.09 6.32 -7.16
C PHE A 16 -4.31 5.23 -6.44
N ILE A 17 -3.42 5.63 -5.53
CA ILE A 17 -2.50 4.75 -4.82
C ILE A 17 -2.84 4.72 -3.34
N VAL A 18 -3.15 3.55 -2.81
CA VAL A 18 -3.46 3.36 -1.40
C VAL A 18 -2.23 2.82 -0.67
N GLY A 19 -1.77 3.54 0.35
CA GLY A 19 -0.73 3.07 1.26
C GLY A 19 -1.33 2.50 2.54
N ILE A 20 -0.96 1.28 2.90
CA ILE A 20 -1.42 0.62 4.15
C ILE A 20 -0.18 0.16 4.91
N GLY A 21 0.06 0.74 6.09
CA GLY A 21 1.24 0.36 6.84
C GLY A 21 1.68 1.31 7.93
N GLY A 22 2.46 0.78 8.86
CA GLY A 22 2.99 1.55 9.98
C GLY A 22 3.05 0.75 11.27
N THR A 23 3.19 1.48 12.37
CA THR A 23 3.13 0.96 13.73
C THR A 23 2.33 1.90 14.61
N THR A 24 1.80 1.42 15.72
CA THR A 24 1.14 2.27 16.72
C THR A 24 2.08 3.26 17.44
N ARG A 25 3.40 3.14 17.23
CA ARG A 25 4.41 4.03 17.81
C ARG A 25 4.49 5.34 17.03
N PRO A 26 4.50 6.50 17.72
CA PRO A 26 4.90 7.76 17.12
C PRO A 26 6.29 7.66 16.49
N GLY A 27 6.50 8.29 15.33
CA GLY A 27 7.79 8.25 14.62
C GLY A 27 8.14 6.90 13.99
N SER A 28 7.12 6.11 13.61
CA SER A 28 7.31 4.84 12.91
C SER A 28 8.18 5.00 11.65
N SER A 29 9.32 4.31 11.59
CA SER A 29 10.15 4.26 10.37
C SER A 29 9.40 3.58 9.22
N THR A 30 8.53 2.61 9.52
CA THR A 30 7.68 1.96 8.52
C THR A 30 6.71 2.95 7.88
N GLU A 31 6.00 3.73 8.70
CA GLU A 31 5.06 4.73 8.19
C GLU A 31 5.79 5.89 7.49
N SER A 32 6.94 6.32 8.01
CA SER A 32 7.75 7.36 7.37
C SER A 32 8.24 6.94 5.98
N ALA A 33 8.66 5.68 5.83
CA ALA A 33 9.01 5.11 4.53
C ALA A 33 7.80 5.06 3.58
N LEU A 34 6.63 4.65 4.08
CA LEU A 34 5.39 4.63 3.30
C LEU A 34 4.97 6.03 2.84
N ARG A 35 4.96 7.01 3.76
CA ARG A 35 4.68 8.42 3.45
C ARG A 35 5.65 8.97 2.41
N THR A 36 6.93 8.63 2.52
CA THR A 36 7.95 9.03 1.53
C THR A 36 7.66 8.45 0.15
N ALA A 37 7.32 7.15 0.06
CA ALA A 37 6.94 6.53 -1.21
C ALA A 37 5.66 7.12 -1.81
N LEU A 38 4.64 7.40 -0.99
CA LEU A 38 3.40 8.06 -1.43
C LEU A 38 3.67 9.49 -1.91
N ARG A 39 4.51 10.27 -1.23
CA ARG A 39 4.94 11.60 -1.70
C ARG A 39 5.56 11.53 -3.10
N PHE A 40 6.42 10.54 -3.36
CA PHE A 40 6.95 10.36 -4.71
C PHE A 40 5.89 9.96 -5.73
N ALA A 41 4.88 9.18 -5.32
CA ALA A 41 3.72 8.91 -6.17
C ALA A 41 2.96 10.20 -6.53
N GLU A 42 2.76 11.10 -5.56
CA GLU A 42 2.12 12.41 -5.78
C GLU A 42 2.96 13.32 -6.70
N GLU A 43 4.28 13.34 -6.53
CA GLU A 43 5.21 14.04 -7.44
C GLU A 43 5.07 13.55 -8.89
N MET A 44 4.67 12.29 -9.10
CA MET A 44 4.38 11.70 -10.42
C MET A 44 2.93 11.89 -10.88
N GLY A 45 2.13 12.70 -10.17
CA GLY A 45 0.76 13.05 -10.54
C GLY A 45 -0.30 12.10 -10.02
N ALA A 46 0.05 11.09 -9.23
CA ALA A 46 -0.91 10.21 -8.60
C ALA A 46 -1.72 10.95 -7.52
N ARG A 47 -2.88 10.39 -7.17
CA ARG A 47 -3.59 10.69 -5.92
C ARG A 47 -3.18 9.62 -4.91
N THR A 48 -3.06 9.99 -3.64
CA THR A 48 -2.74 9.01 -2.60
C THR A 48 -3.68 9.08 -1.41
N GLN A 49 -3.84 7.93 -0.75
CA GLN A 49 -4.51 7.84 0.55
C GLN A 49 -3.69 6.92 1.44
N LEU A 50 -3.43 7.37 2.68
CA LEU A 50 -2.65 6.63 3.66
C LEU A 50 -3.55 6.10 4.78
N PHE A 51 -3.43 4.81 5.05
CA PHE A 51 -3.88 4.16 6.28
C PHE A 51 -2.66 3.81 7.13
N GLY A 52 -2.24 4.78 7.95
CA GLY A 52 -1.10 4.71 8.85
C GLY A 52 -1.40 4.01 10.17
N GLY A 53 -0.41 3.91 11.05
CA GLY A 53 -0.50 3.18 12.31
C GLY A 53 -1.65 3.61 13.22
N GLU A 54 -2.00 4.90 13.24
CA GLU A 54 -3.16 5.42 13.96
C GLU A 54 -4.46 4.83 13.41
N ALA A 55 -4.71 4.96 12.10
CA ALA A 55 -5.90 4.42 11.43
C ALA A 55 -5.98 2.89 11.56
N LEU A 56 -4.85 2.19 11.47
CA LEU A 56 -4.83 0.73 11.62
C LEU A 56 -5.09 0.29 13.07
N SER A 57 -4.70 1.12 14.05
CA SER A 57 -4.87 0.79 15.49
C SER A 57 -6.31 0.85 15.96
N THR A 58 -7.18 1.53 15.22
CA THR A 58 -8.62 1.62 15.50
C THR A 58 -9.43 0.50 14.85
N LEU A 59 -8.79 -0.40 14.10
CA LEU A 59 -9.49 -1.52 13.47
C LEU A 59 -9.77 -2.61 14.50
N ASP A 60 -11.02 -3.06 14.53
CA ASP A 60 -11.36 -4.32 15.17
C ASP A 60 -10.60 -5.48 14.50
N VAL A 61 -10.32 -6.52 15.26
CA VAL A 61 -9.69 -7.74 14.73
C VAL A 61 -10.61 -8.33 13.65
N TYR A 62 -10.02 -8.64 12.50
CA TYR A 62 -10.73 -9.26 11.41
C TYR A 62 -11.33 -10.59 11.86
N SER A 63 -12.62 -10.74 11.64
CA SER A 63 -13.35 -11.98 11.81
C SER A 63 -14.10 -12.29 10.50
N PRO A 64 -13.91 -13.48 9.90
CA PRO A 64 -14.61 -13.86 8.68
C PRO A 64 -16.11 -14.09 8.91
N GLU A 65 -16.52 -14.39 10.14
CA GLU A 65 -17.94 -14.59 10.48
C GLU A 65 -18.68 -13.26 10.69
N GLN A 66 -17.95 -12.20 11.00
CA GLN A 66 -18.52 -10.87 11.24
C GLN A 66 -18.73 -10.15 9.90
N ARG A 67 -19.99 -10.09 9.45
CA ARG A 67 -20.36 -9.44 8.18
C ARG A 67 -20.43 -7.92 8.27
N GLU A 68 -20.73 -7.40 9.46
CA GLU A 68 -20.78 -5.96 9.69
C GLU A 68 -19.37 -5.42 9.91
N ARG A 69 -18.97 -4.46 9.08
CA ARG A 69 -17.69 -3.77 9.20
C ARG A 69 -17.87 -2.41 9.84
N SER A 70 -16.94 -2.04 10.73
CA SER A 70 -16.90 -0.68 11.28
C SER A 70 -16.62 0.35 10.18
N PRO A 71 -16.94 1.64 10.36
CA PRO A 71 -16.64 2.67 9.36
C PRO A 71 -15.16 2.72 8.96
N ALA A 72 -14.24 2.47 9.90
CA ALA A 72 -12.81 2.42 9.61
C ALA A 72 -12.42 1.22 8.73
N GLN A 73 -13.01 0.04 8.99
CA GLN A 73 -12.81 -1.14 8.16
C GLN A 73 -13.37 -0.92 6.74
N GLN A 74 -14.60 -0.39 6.64
CA GLN A 74 -15.23 -0.07 5.35
C GLN A 74 -14.39 0.93 4.54
N ALA A 75 -13.82 1.95 5.18
CA ALA A 75 -12.98 2.94 4.52
C ALA A 75 -11.75 2.32 3.84
N ILE A 76 -11.12 1.31 4.45
CA ILE A 76 -9.98 0.60 3.84
C ILE A 76 -10.45 -0.22 2.64
N VAL A 77 -11.52 -1.01 2.80
CA VAL A 77 -12.04 -1.85 1.71
C VAL A 77 -12.44 -1.00 0.51
N GLU A 78 -13.17 0.09 0.75
CA GLU A 78 -13.63 0.99 -0.31
C GLU A 78 -12.48 1.73 -0.99
N ALA A 79 -11.48 2.19 -0.23
CA ALA A 79 -10.29 2.79 -0.83
C ALA A 79 -9.55 1.80 -1.73
N VAL A 80 -9.41 0.54 -1.30
CA VAL A 80 -8.76 -0.51 -2.13
C VAL A 80 -9.58 -0.84 -3.37
N ARG A 81 -10.92 -0.90 -3.30
CA ARG A 81 -11.78 -1.06 -4.49
C ARG A 81 -11.53 0.01 -5.55
N GLN A 82 -11.35 1.25 -5.12
CA GLN A 82 -11.11 2.37 -6.01
C GLN A 82 -9.64 2.50 -6.46
N ALA A 83 -8.71 1.83 -5.78
CA ALA A 83 -7.29 1.97 -6.03
C ALA A 83 -6.87 1.36 -7.37
N ASP A 84 -5.91 2.01 -8.02
CA ASP A 84 -5.18 1.46 -9.18
C ASP A 84 -3.91 0.72 -8.74
N ALA A 85 -3.41 1.00 -7.53
CA ALA A 85 -2.28 0.29 -6.93
C ALA A 85 -2.27 0.39 -5.40
N VAL A 86 -1.54 -0.52 -4.76
CA VAL A 86 -1.37 -0.52 -3.29
C VAL A 86 0.12 -0.52 -2.92
N ILE A 87 0.48 0.15 -1.84
CA ILE A 87 1.79 0.01 -1.20
C ILE A 87 1.58 -0.51 0.21
N PHE A 88 2.05 -1.73 0.49
CA PHE A 88 2.06 -2.28 1.84
C PHE A 88 3.39 -1.95 2.52
N ALA A 89 3.33 -1.45 3.76
CA ALA A 89 4.51 -1.21 4.58
C ALA A 89 4.36 -1.86 5.96
N SER A 90 5.19 -2.84 6.28
CA SER A 90 5.12 -3.52 7.57
C SER A 90 6.46 -3.53 8.30
N PRO A 91 6.50 -3.36 9.63
CA PRO A 91 7.65 -3.83 10.37
C PRO A 91 7.71 -5.37 10.30
N GLY A 92 8.92 -5.92 10.38
CA GLY A 92 9.17 -7.35 10.50
C GLY A 92 9.29 -7.76 11.96
N TYR A 93 8.33 -8.54 12.44
CA TYR A 93 8.35 -9.10 13.80
C TYR A 93 8.45 -10.62 13.71
N HIS A 94 9.52 -11.18 14.29
CA HIS A 94 9.81 -12.62 14.24
C HIS A 94 9.80 -13.21 12.81
N GLY A 95 10.19 -12.41 11.81
CA GLY A 95 10.18 -12.80 10.39
C GLY A 95 8.82 -12.74 9.70
N GLY A 96 7.76 -12.29 10.40
CA GLY A 96 6.42 -12.12 9.85
C GLY A 96 6.05 -10.67 9.56
N VAL A 97 4.97 -10.50 8.80
CA VAL A 97 4.24 -9.22 8.68
C VAL A 97 3.58 -8.92 10.03
N SER A 98 3.55 -7.66 10.43
CA SER A 98 2.97 -7.27 11.72
C SER A 98 1.49 -7.58 11.80
N GLY A 99 1.00 -7.96 12.98
CA GLY A 99 -0.43 -8.22 13.19
C GLY A 99 -1.31 -7.03 12.82
N LEU A 100 -0.84 -5.80 13.07
CA LEU A 100 -1.54 -4.57 12.71
C LEU A 100 -1.79 -4.47 11.19
N VAL A 101 -0.74 -4.67 10.39
CA VAL A 101 -0.82 -4.59 8.92
C VAL A 101 -1.56 -5.81 8.36
N LYS A 102 -1.31 -7.00 8.91
CA LYS A 102 -1.99 -8.23 8.49
C LYS A 102 -3.50 -8.16 8.73
N ASN A 103 -3.93 -7.59 9.86
CA ASN A 103 -5.35 -7.37 10.16
C ASN A 103 -6.03 -6.50 9.11
N ALA A 104 -5.36 -5.43 8.66
CA ALA A 104 -5.87 -4.58 7.59
C ALA A 104 -5.89 -5.29 6.22
N ILE A 105 -4.89 -6.12 5.93
CA ILE A 105 -4.85 -6.93 4.71
C ILE A 105 -5.98 -7.96 4.71
N ASP A 106 -6.31 -8.56 5.85
CA ASP A 106 -7.36 -9.58 5.93
C ASP A 106 -8.77 -9.04 5.64
N LEU A 107 -8.99 -7.73 5.81
CA LEU A 107 -10.21 -7.06 5.35
C LEU A 107 -10.40 -7.15 3.84
N LEU A 108 -9.33 -7.35 3.06
CA LEU A 108 -9.46 -7.46 1.61
C LEU A 108 -10.19 -8.74 1.18
N GLU A 109 -10.42 -9.68 2.10
CA GLU A 109 -11.35 -10.80 1.87
C GLU A 109 -12.75 -10.32 1.44
N ASP A 110 -13.19 -9.14 1.91
CA ASP A 110 -14.47 -8.55 1.54
C ASP A 110 -14.56 -8.14 0.05
N THR A 111 -13.43 -8.14 -0.67
CA THR A 111 -13.36 -7.89 -2.12
C THR A 111 -13.36 -9.17 -2.97
N ARG A 112 -13.46 -10.36 -2.34
CA ARG A 112 -13.41 -11.65 -3.06
C ARG A 112 -14.51 -11.84 -4.10
N GLY A 113 -15.65 -11.17 -3.90
CA GLY A 113 -16.84 -11.27 -4.74
C GLY A 113 -17.03 -10.08 -5.67
N ASP A 114 -16.11 -9.12 -5.64
CA ASP A 114 -16.15 -7.97 -6.53
C ASP A 114 -15.76 -8.39 -7.96
N GLU A 115 -16.08 -7.55 -8.94
CA GLU A 115 -15.70 -7.76 -10.35
C GLU A 115 -14.18 -7.90 -10.51
N ARG A 116 -13.42 -6.99 -9.90
CA ARG A 116 -11.99 -7.18 -9.68
C ARG A 116 -11.78 -7.92 -8.35
N VAL A 117 -11.50 -9.22 -8.44
CA VAL A 117 -11.25 -10.05 -7.27
C VAL A 117 -9.92 -9.67 -6.61
N TYR A 118 -9.98 -9.23 -5.35
CA TYR A 118 -8.80 -8.82 -4.58
C TYR A 118 -7.99 -7.72 -5.28
N LEU A 119 -6.69 -7.95 -5.49
CA LEU A 119 -5.76 -7.03 -6.12
C LEU A 119 -5.43 -7.46 -7.55
N ASP A 120 -6.33 -8.21 -8.21
CA ASP A 120 -6.07 -8.72 -9.56
C ASP A 120 -5.68 -7.59 -10.53
N GLY A 121 -4.57 -7.82 -11.24
CA GLY A 121 -4.01 -6.84 -12.17
C GLY A 121 -3.49 -5.55 -11.54
N MET A 122 -3.33 -5.45 -10.22
CA MET A 122 -2.78 -4.25 -9.57
C MET A 122 -1.28 -4.41 -9.26
N PRO A 123 -0.43 -3.42 -9.57
CA PRO A 123 0.93 -3.40 -9.04
C PRO A 123 0.89 -3.13 -7.53
N VAL A 124 1.75 -3.83 -6.79
CA VAL A 124 1.82 -3.72 -5.32
C VAL A 124 3.25 -3.50 -4.85
N GLY A 125 3.50 -2.33 -4.25
CA GLY A 125 4.76 -2.00 -3.61
C GLY A 125 4.88 -2.66 -2.23
N CYS A 126 6.06 -3.19 -1.90
CA CYS A 126 6.34 -3.80 -0.60
C CYS A 126 7.48 -3.08 0.11
N ILE A 127 7.20 -2.53 1.29
CA ILE A 127 8.18 -1.91 2.18
C ILE A 127 8.23 -2.70 3.49
N VAL A 128 9.43 -3.02 3.96
CA VAL A 128 9.64 -3.73 5.22
C VAL A 128 10.70 -3.03 6.05
N THR A 129 10.46 -2.88 7.34
CA THR A 129 11.47 -2.39 8.29
C THR A 129 11.70 -3.42 9.39
N ALA A 130 12.94 -3.75 9.75
CA ALA A 130 13.19 -4.63 10.89
C ALA A 130 14.53 -4.29 11.58
N ALA A 131 14.68 -4.74 12.82
CA ALA A 131 15.96 -4.72 13.51
C ALA A 131 16.80 -5.92 13.05
N GLY A 132 17.54 -5.75 11.94
CA GLY A 132 18.39 -6.78 11.33
C GLY A 132 17.91 -7.26 9.96
N TRP A 133 18.88 -7.61 9.11
CA TRP A 133 18.65 -8.01 7.72
C TRP A 133 17.88 -9.32 7.57
N GLN A 134 18.04 -10.25 8.51
CA GLN A 134 17.32 -11.52 8.49
C GLN A 134 15.81 -11.30 8.63
N GLY A 135 15.39 -10.45 9.56
CA GLY A 135 13.98 -10.07 9.73
C GLY A 135 13.45 -9.32 8.50
N CYS A 136 14.25 -8.40 7.95
CA CYS A 136 13.87 -7.65 6.76
C CYS A 136 13.54 -8.56 5.57
N ASN A 137 14.45 -9.48 5.22
CA ASN A 137 14.31 -10.30 4.03
C ASN A 137 13.23 -11.37 4.17
N THR A 138 13.15 -12.01 5.35
CA THR A 138 12.10 -13.02 5.62
C THR A 138 10.70 -12.39 5.59
N THR A 139 10.52 -11.23 6.24
CA THR A 139 9.23 -10.53 6.21
C THR A 139 8.89 -10.02 4.79
N LEU A 140 9.86 -9.55 4.01
CA LEU A 140 9.61 -9.15 2.61
C LEU A 140 9.15 -10.33 1.76
N GLY A 141 9.76 -11.51 1.93
CA GLY A 141 9.33 -12.74 1.28
C GLY A 141 7.88 -13.08 1.63
N ALA A 142 7.53 -13.06 2.93
CA ALA A 142 6.18 -13.33 3.40
C ALA A 142 5.15 -12.31 2.85
N LEU A 143 5.49 -11.02 2.85
CA LEU A 143 4.61 -9.97 2.31
C LEU A 143 4.36 -10.15 0.82
N ARG A 144 5.39 -10.51 0.03
CA ARG A 144 5.23 -10.83 -1.39
C ARG A 144 4.36 -12.06 -1.63
N SER A 145 4.50 -13.10 -0.81
CA SER A 145 3.62 -14.27 -0.88
C SER A 145 2.16 -13.92 -0.60
N ILE A 146 1.91 -13.02 0.37
CA ILE A 146 0.56 -12.50 0.64
C ILE A 146 0.01 -11.72 -0.57
N VAL A 147 0.83 -10.85 -1.17
CA VAL A 147 0.42 -10.11 -2.38
C VAL A 147 0.05 -11.07 -3.51
N HIS A 148 0.84 -12.10 -3.76
CA HIS A 148 0.52 -13.13 -4.75
C HIS A 148 -0.78 -13.87 -4.44
N ALA A 149 -1.03 -14.23 -3.17
CA ALA A 149 -2.27 -14.87 -2.76
C ALA A 149 -3.51 -13.97 -2.99
N LEU A 150 -3.32 -12.65 -2.88
CA LEU A 150 -4.32 -11.62 -3.22
C LEU A 150 -4.36 -11.29 -4.71
N ARG A 151 -3.70 -12.06 -5.58
CA ARG A 151 -3.64 -11.87 -7.04
C ARG A 151 -2.97 -10.55 -7.49
N GLY A 152 -2.33 -9.85 -6.55
CA GLY A 152 -1.57 -8.66 -6.85
C GLY A 152 -0.24 -8.97 -7.52
N TRP A 153 0.30 -7.98 -8.23
CA TRP A 153 1.59 -8.04 -8.89
C TRP A 153 2.64 -7.33 -8.02
N PRO A 154 3.41 -8.04 -7.18
CA PRO A 154 4.44 -7.38 -6.39
C PRO A 154 5.48 -6.77 -7.32
N THR A 155 5.87 -5.51 -7.07
CA THR A 155 6.90 -4.85 -7.87
C THR A 155 8.24 -5.60 -7.76
N PRO A 156 9.06 -5.61 -8.83
CA PRO A 156 10.38 -6.24 -8.80
C PRO A 156 11.24 -5.76 -7.65
N LEU A 157 11.23 -4.45 -7.37
CA LEU A 157 11.84 -3.88 -6.17
C LEU A 157 10.92 -4.07 -4.97
N GLY A 158 11.48 -4.58 -3.88
CA GLY A 158 10.92 -4.50 -2.54
C GLY A 158 11.92 -3.79 -1.66
N VAL A 159 11.48 -2.84 -0.84
CA VAL A 159 12.37 -2.00 -0.05
C VAL A 159 12.47 -2.55 1.37
N THR A 160 13.67 -2.92 1.79
CA THR A 160 13.96 -3.36 3.16
C THR A 160 14.83 -2.34 3.88
N LEU A 161 14.41 -1.92 5.08
CA LEU A 161 15.11 -0.94 5.90
C LEU A 161 15.52 -1.57 7.22
N ASN A 162 16.83 -1.72 7.41
CA ASN A 162 17.38 -2.18 8.68
C ASN A 162 17.46 -1.00 9.66
N THR A 163 16.64 -1.04 10.71
CA THR A 163 16.54 0.01 11.72
C THR A 163 17.41 -0.26 12.96
N ALA A 164 18.26 -1.29 12.93
CA ALA A 164 19.13 -1.62 14.06
C ALA A 164 20.24 -0.57 14.21
N GLY A 165 20.20 0.20 15.31
CA GLY A 165 21.26 1.14 15.68
C GLY A 165 21.37 2.38 14.78
N VAL A 166 20.43 2.60 13.86
CA VAL A 166 20.45 3.72 12.91
C VAL A 166 19.09 4.40 12.88
N LYS A 167 19.10 5.73 12.85
CA LYS A 167 17.91 6.55 12.64
C LYS A 167 17.83 6.92 11.16
N LEU A 168 16.88 6.34 10.44
CA LEU A 168 16.69 6.56 8.99
C LEU A 168 15.77 7.73 8.64
N PHE A 169 14.99 8.20 9.62
CA PHE A 169 14.03 9.29 9.44
C PHE A 169 14.12 10.26 10.61
N ASP A 170 13.95 11.56 10.34
CA ASP A 170 13.91 12.59 11.39
C ASP A 170 12.57 12.61 12.15
N ALA A 171 12.38 13.60 13.04
CA ALA A 171 11.15 13.72 13.83
C ALA A 171 9.94 14.14 12.98
N GLN A 172 10.18 14.70 11.80
CA GLN A 172 9.17 15.15 10.84
C GLN A 172 8.86 14.05 9.80
N GLY A 173 9.57 12.92 9.85
CA GLY A 173 9.42 11.80 8.94
C GLY A 173 10.22 11.95 7.63
N ALA A 174 11.10 12.94 7.50
CA ALA A 174 11.97 13.09 6.34
C ALA A 174 13.06 12.03 6.37
N CYS A 175 13.38 11.45 5.21
CA CYS A 175 14.41 10.43 5.09
C CYS A 175 15.80 11.08 5.24
N LEU A 176 16.64 10.48 6.09
CA LEU A 176 18.00 10.96 6.37
C LEU A 176 19.07 10.25 5.52
N ASP A 177 18.67 9.22 4.77
CA ASP A 177 19.56 8.37 3.98
C ASP A 177 19.19 8.45 2.49
N ALA A 178 20.13 8.94 1.68
CA ALA A 178 19.90 9.16 0.25
C ALA A 178 19.66 7.86 -0.53
N GLN A 179 20.22 6.73 -0.10
CA GLN A 179 20.01 5.43 -0.76
C GLN A 179 18.61 4.89 -0.44
N VAL A 180 18.15 5.06 0.81
CA VAL A 180 16.78 4.75 1.20
C VAL A 180 15.79 5.62 0.42
N GLU A 181 16.04 6.92 0.32
CA GLU A 181 15.17 7.83 -0.43
C GLU A 181 15.10 7.44 -1.93
N ALA A 182 16.24 7.14 -2.56
CA ALA A 182 16.29 6.68 -3.94
C ALA A 182 15.53 5.35 -4.16
N SER A 183 15.65 4.41 -3.22
CA SER A 183 14.93 3.13 -3.27
C SER A 183 13.43 3.32 -3.16
N LEU A 184 12.96 4.21 -2.28
CA LEU A 184 11.55 4.53 -2.12
C LEU A 184 10.98 5.26 -3.34
N ARG A 185 11.76 6.15 -3.97
CA ARG A 185 11.40 6.78 -5.26
C ARG A 185 11.25 5.74 -6.35
N LEU A 186 12.23 4.84 -6.50
CA LEU A 186 12.18 3.78 -7.51
C LEU A 186 11.01 2.82 -7.29
N LEU A 187 10.70 2.49 -6.02
CA LEU A 187 9.52 1.71 -5.69
C LEU A 187 8.24 2.44 -6.15
N ALA A 188 8.09 3.72 -5.82
CA ALA A 188 6.94 4.51 -6.23
C ALA A 188 6.81 4.54 -7.76
N GLU A 189 7.90 4.70 -8.50
CA GLU A 189 7.89 4.65 -9.97
C GLU A 189 7.37 3.31 -10.51
N GLN A 190 7.81 2.19 -9.91
CA GLN A 190 7.36 0.84 -10.29
C GLN A 190 5.89 0.58 -9.92
N VAL A 191 5.32 1.36 -9.01
CA VAL A 191 3.90 1.30 -8.65
C VAL A 191 3.07 2.18 -9.59
N VAL A 192 3.47 3.44 -9.80
CA VAL A 192 2.67 4.42 -10.57
C VAL A 192 2.65 4.13 -12.07
N LYS A 193 3.80 3.79 -12.67
CA LYS A 193 3.89 3.61 -14.13
C LYS A 193 2.97 2.48 -14.64
N PRO A 194 2.94 1.28 -14.02
CA PRO A 194 2.05 0.21 -14.47
C PRO A 194 0.58 0.44 -14.09
N ALA A 195 0.29 1.11 -12.97
CA ALA A 195 -1.08 1.38 -12.53
C ALA A 195 -1.91 2.06 -13.62
N ALA A 196 -1.31 3.04 -14.31
CA ALA A 196 -1.94 3.72 -15.43
C ALA A 196 -2.22 2.82 -16.65
N ALA A 197 -1.48 1.72 -16.83
CA ALA A 197 -1.67 0.76 -17.92
C ALA A 197 -2.69 -0.32 -17.56
N PHE A 198 -2.61 -0.89 -16.36
CA PHE A 198 -3.53 -1.93 -15.88
C PHE A 198 -4.97 -1.41 -15.67
N ALA A 199 -5.12 -0.15 -15.25
CA ALA A 199 -6.43 0.49 -15.15
C ALA A 199 -7.16 0.66 -16.50
N ARG A 200 -6.41 0.65 -17.62
CA ARG A 200 -6.98 0.76 -18.98
C ARG A 200 -7.35 -0.59 -19.56
N SER A 201 -6.65 -1.68 -19.21
CA SER A 201 -6.92 -3.01 -19.75
C SER A 201 -8.23 -3.59 -19.24
N HIS A 202 -8.58 -3.38 -17.96
CA HIS A 202 -9.85 -3.84 -17.38
C HIS A 202 -11.08 -3.17 -17.99
N LYS A 203 -10.95 -1.90 -18.40
CA LYS A 203 -12.06 -1.13 -19.00
C LYS A 203 -12.30 -1.45 -20.48
N GLN A 204 -11.29 -1.94 -21.20
CA GLN A 204 -11.47 -2.33 -22.62
C GLN A 204 -12.19 -3.68 -22.78
N SER A 205 -12.10 -4.57 -21.78
CA SER A 205 -12.88 -5.82 -21.75
C SER A 205 -14.38 -5.61 -21.53
N GLU A 206 -14.80 -4.54 -20.85
CA GLU A 206 -16.22 -4.23 -20.59
C GLU A 206 -16.96 -3.63 -21.80
N VAL A 207 -16.25 -2.94 -22.71
CA VAL A 207 -16.87 -2.24 -23.87
C VAL A 207 -17.04 -3.17 -25.09
N SER A 208 -16.51 -4.39 -25.02
CA SER A 208 -16.47 -5.33 -26.14
C SER A 208 -17.52 -6.46 -26.07
N VAL A 209 -18.56 -6.31 -25.24
CA VAL A 209 -19.66 -7.29 -25.09
C VAL A 209 -21.00 -6.69 -25.49
#